data_AF-A0A7H0H2M6-F1
#
_entry.id   AF-A0A7H0H2M6-F1
#
_cell.length_a   1.000
_cell.length_b   1.000
_cell.length_c   1.000
_cell.angle_alpha   90.00
_cell.angle_beta   90.00
_cell.angle_gamma   90.00
#
_symmetry.space_group_name_H-M   'P 1'
#
loop_
_entity.id
_entity.type
_entity.pdbx_description
1 polymer ?
#
loop_
_entity_poly.entity_id
_entity_poly.type
_entity_poly.pdbx_seq_one_letter_code
_entity_poly.pdbx_strand_id
1 'polypeptide(L)'
;MKSLTLSPDHAHLPRAFHAFLLVPDRPLRYGLWLRARDAWAGWRDRSTDPNAESERDAAPVTSPWLQRLEAEYATALAAGRTRAEALVAVIDGERAELESEAASLGLLLAQLDARHSAPEPEPDDAILGVGERYSTPAERLARRRWEQAGRRARLTSDTSGAEARRRAVVQRIAVLEQERRSHWTLLQQRGRLLQAHYQRRAGTYTRAMERRREGQRLTAPAMPAPAWLGAELGDVPRPSGAISAAASAA
;
A
#
# COMPACT_ATOMS: atom_id res chain seq x y z
N MET A 1 -1.80 -0.36 28.62
CA MET A 1 -1.41 -0.47 27.19
C MET A 1 -0.07 0.22 27.03
N LYS A 2 0.99 -0.52 26.71
CA LYS A 2 2.36 0.03 26.60
C LYS A 2 2.46 0.86 25.31
N SER A 3 2.98 2.09 25.39
CA SER A 3 3.25 2.91 24.20
C SER A 3 4.39 2.28 23.42
N LEU A 4 4.11 1.83 22.19
CA LEU A 4 5.15 1.44 21.25
C LEU A 4 5.79 2.71 20.70
N THR A 5 6.94 3.10 21.25
CA THR A 5 7.82 4.11 20.66
C THR A 5 8.55 3.48 19.48
N LEU A 6 8.22 3.92 18.27
CA LEU A 6 8.93 3.55 17.06
C LEU A 6 10.31 4.23 17.07
N SER A 7 11.38 3.44 17.18
CA SER A 7 12.76 3.90 17.05
C SER A 7 13.13 4.06 15.56
N PRO A 8 13.95 5.04 15.16
CA PRO A 8 14.38 5.26 13.77
C PRO A 8 14.99 4.01 13.11
N ASP A 9 15.60 3.12 13.89
CA ASP A 9 16.20 1.88 13.39
C ASP A 9 15.16 0.81 12.98
N HIS A 10 13.86 1.04 13.22
CA HIS A 10 12.77 0.18 12.76
C HIS A 10 12.18 0.66 11.41
N ALA A 11 12.77 1.67 10.78
CA ALA A 11 12.35 2.20 9.49
C ALA A 11 12.77 1.32 8.29
N HIS A 12 13.55 0.28 8.53
CA HIS A 12 13.96 -0.67 7.51
C HIS A 12 13.28 -2.02 7.79
N LEU A 13 12.57 -2.55 6.78
CA LEU A 13 12.09 -3.93 6.67
C LEU A 13 10.79 -4.28 7.45
N PRO A 14 10.01 -5.29 6.99
CA PRO A 14 8.54 -5.37 6.95
C PRO A 14 7.83 -5.61 8.31
N ARG A 15 8.46 -5.25 9.44
CA ARG A 15 7.86 -5.27 10.78
C ARG A 15 7.07 -4.01 11.11
N ALA A 16 7.41 -2.86 10.53
CA ALA A 16 6.60 -1.63 10.67
C ALA A 16 5.18 -1.81 10.10
N PHE A 17 5.04 -2.69 9.09
CA PHE A 17 3.78 -3.09 8.48
C PHE A 17 2.80 -3.70 9.49
N HIS A 18 3.30 -4.54 10.39
CA HIS A 18 2.48 -5.19 11.40
C HIS A 18 1.97 -4.20 12.45
N ALA A 19 2.75 -3.17 12.79
CA ALA A 19 2.34 -2.13 13.73
C ALA A 19 1.27 -1.20 13.14
N PHE A 20 1.33 -0.91 11.83
CA PHE A 20 0.34 -0.09 11.15
C PHE A 20 -1.02 -0.78 10.98
N LEU A 21 -1.01 -2.10 10.73
CA LEU A 21 -2.23 -2.92 10.69
C LEU A 21 -2.82 -3.18 12.09
N LEU A 22 -1.98 -3.20 13.13
CA LEU A 22 -2.41 -3.51 14.51
C LEU A 22 -2.94 -2.33 15.31
N VAL A 23 -2.69 -1.08 14.91
CA VAL A 23 -3.28 0.07 15.58
C VAL A 23 -4.45 0.57 14.75
N PRO A 24 -5.68 0.07 14.99
CA PRO A 24 -6.84 0.79 14.51
C PRO A 24 -6.75 2.20 15.09
N ASP A 25 -6.73 3.21 14.21
CA ASP A 25 -6.89 4.60 14.65
C ASP A 25 -8.11 4.63 15.57
N ARG A 26 -7.96 5.27 16.73
CA ARG A 26 -9.01 5.29 17.76
C ARG A 26 -10.33 5.72 17.11
N PRO A 27 -11.46 5.09 17.43
CA PRO A 27 -12.74 5.44 16.83
C PRO A 27 -12.98 6.93 17.01
N LEU A 28 -13.32 7.63 15.91
CA LEU A 28 -13.62 9.06 15.89
C LEU A 28 -14.94 9.33 16.62
N ARG A 29 -14.88 9.30 17.95
CA ARG A 29 -16.03 9.50 18.82
C ARG A 29 -16.35 10.98 18.91
N TYR A 30 -17.56 11.36 18.50
CA TYR A 30 -18.08 12.70 18.77
C TYR A 30 -18.73 12.74 20.16
N GLY A 31 -17.88 12.80 21.17
CA GLY A 31 -18.26 12.76 22.59
C GLY A 31 -18.96 14.02 23.08
N LEU A 32 -19.58 13.93 24.26
CA LEU A 32 -20.38 15.00 24.86
C LEU A 32 -19.58 16.30 25.06
N TRP A 33 -18.33 16.22 25.50
CA TRP A 33 -17.48 17.40 25.70
C TRP A 33 -17.17 18.14 24.39
N LEU A 34 -16.89 17.40 23.31
CA LEU A 34 -16.66 18.01 22.00
C LEU A 34 -17.92 18.68 21.49
N ARG A 35 -19.09 18.03 21.66
CA ARG A 35 -20.40 18.64 21.35
C ARG A 35 -20.67 19.91 22.13
N ALA A 36 -20.41 19.89 23.44
CA ALA A 36 -20.61 21.05 24.30
C ALA A 36 -19.69 22.21 23.90
N ARG A 37 -18.43 21.92 23.58
CA ARG A 37 -17.46 22.91 23.07
C ARG A 37 -17.91 23.51 21.74
N ASP A 38 -18.27 22.67 20.78
CA ASP A 38 -18.67 23.10 19.44
C ASP A 38 -19.99 23.88 19.49
N ALA A 39 -20.93 23.47 20.36
CA ALA A 39 -22.14 24.24 20.63
C ALA A 39 -21.82 25.59 21.28
N TRP A 40 -21.04 25.61 22.36
CA TRP A 40 -20.70 26.84 23.08
C TRP A 40 -20.00 27.87 22.19
N ALA A 41 -19.14 27.43 21.26
CA ALA A 41 -18.56 28.30 20.25
C ALA A 41 -19.64 28.96 19.37
N GLY A 42 -20.64 28.19 18.91
CA GLY A 42 -21.77 28.74 18.15
C GLY A 42 -22.62 29.73 18.96
N TRP A 43 -22.85 29.44 20.26
CA TRP A 43 -23.57 30.35 21.15
C TRP A 43 -22.82 31.67 21.36
N ARG A 44 -21.50 31.62 21.50
CA ARG A 44 -20.65 32.80 21.69
C ARG A 44 -20.61 33.67 20.44
N ASP A 45 -20.45 33.06 19.26
CA ASP A 45 -20.40 33.80 18.00
C ASP A 45 -21.78 34.42 17.70
N ARG A 46 -22.89 33.73 18.03
CA ARG A 46 -24.26 34.27 17.98
C ARG A 46 -24.45 35.56 18.80
N SER A 47 -23.85 35.64 19.99
CA SER A 47 -23.99 36.82 20.86
C SER A 47 -23.16 38.02 20.40
N THR A 48 -22.19 37.81 19.49
CA THR A 48 -21.23 38.82 19.08
C THR A 48 -21.60 39.49 17.75
N ASP A 49 -22.53 38.90 16.98
CA ASP A 49 -22.93 39.42 15.67
C ASP A 49 -24.36 40.03 15.72
N PRO A 50 -24.48 41.35 15.95
CA PRO A 50 -25.76 42.06 15.92
C PRO A 50 -26.26 42.38 14.50
N ASN A 51 -25.48 42.13 13.44
CA ASN A 51 -25.79 42.58 12.07
C ASN A 51 -26.06 41.45 11.06
N ALA A 52 -26.08 40.18 11.48
CA ALA A 52 -26.40 39.02 10.64
C ALA A 52 -27.88 38.97 10.15
N GLU A 53 -28.62 40.07 10.23
CA GLU A 53 -30.03 40.18 9.85
C GLU A 53 -30.28 40.29 8.34
N SER A 54 -29.24 40.40 7.49
CA SER A 54 -29.41 40.89 6.11
C SER A 54 -29.03 39.96 4.95
N GLU A 55 -28.49 38.76 5.15
CA GLU A 55 -28.33 37.79 4.05
C GLU A 55 -29.33 36.64 4.19
N ARG A 56 -30.49 36.90 3.58
CA ARG A 56 -31.63 36.01 3.46
C ARG A 56 -31.29 34.81 2.59
N ASP A 57 -31.62 33.65 3.14
CA ASP A 57 -31.87 32.37 2.50
C ASP A 57 -30.71 31.72 1.70
N ALA A 58 -30.26 30.58 2.26
CA ALA A 58 -29.50 29.50 1.64
C ALA A 58 -27.96 29.60 1.55
N ALA A 59 -27.31 30.73 1.85
CA ALA A 59 -25.84 30.76 1.87
C ALA A 59 -25.25 29.99 3.08
N PRO A 60 -24.20 29.17 2.90
CA PRO A 60 -23.55 28.48 4.00
C PRO A 60 -22.84 29.48 4.92
N VAL A 61 -23.04 29.32 6.23
CA VAL A 61 -22.42 30.20 7.24
C VAL A 61 -20.90 30.13 7.13
N THR A 62 -20.27 31.31 7.17
CA THR A 62 -18.82 31.44 7.26
C THR A 62 -18.45 32.05 8.61
N SER A 63 -17.53 31.43 9.35
CA SER A 63 -17.01 31.98 10.60
C SER A 63 -15.54 31.58 10.82
N PRO A 64 -14.77 32.33 11.64
CA PRO A 64 -13.40 31.94 12.00
C PRO A 64 -13.31 30.58 12.70
N TRP A 65 -14.37 30.16 13.38
CA TRP A 65 -14.45 28.82 13.97
C TRP A 65 -14.60 27.74 12.89
N LEU A 66 -15.47 27.96 11.90
CA LEU A 66 -15.67 27.02 10.78
C LEU A 66 -14.43 26.91 9.88
N GLN A 67 -13.74 28.02 9.61
CA GLN A 67 -12.48 28.02 8.85
C GLN A 67 -11.39 27.21 9.56
N ARG A 68 -11.27 27.34 10.89
CA ARG A 68 -10.34 26.52 11.68
C ARG A 68 -10.73 25.04 11.66
N LEU A 69 -12.03 24.73 11.75
CA LEU A 69 -12.53 23.37 11.67
C LEU A 69 -12.20 22.72 10.32
N GLU A 70 -12.34 23.47 9.23
CA GLU A 70 -11.98 23.03 7.89
C GLU A 70 -10.48 22.78 7.76
N ALA A 71 -9.64 23.67 8.29
CA ALA A 71 -8.18 23.49 8.33
C ALA A 71 -7.75 22.28 9.17
N GLU A 72 -8.39 22.04 10.32
CA GLU A 72 -8.19 20.83 11.15
C GLU A 72 -8.49 19.56 10.33
N TYR A 73 -9.62 19.56 9.62
CA TYR A 73 -10.05 18.46 8.77
C TYR A 73 -9.07 18.22 7.60
N ALA A 74 -8.67 19.29 6.89
CA ALA A 74 -7.72 19.20 5.79
C ALA A 74 -6.37 18.64 6.24
N THR A 75 -5.88 19.09 7.40
CA THR A 75 -4.62 18.60 8.00
C THR A 75 -4.73 17.12 8.37
N ALA A 76 -5.84 16.70 8.96
CA ALA A 76 -6.07 15.31 9.31
C ALA A 76 -6.19 14.39 8.09
N LEU A 77 -6.84 14.85 7.00
CA LEU A 77 -6.86 14.14 5.73
C LEU A 77 -5.46 14.04 5.10
N ALA A 78 -4.71 15.13 5.06
CA ALA A 78 -3.37 15.16 4.51
C ALA A 78 -2.44 14.20 5.26
N ALA A 79 -2.48 14.21 6.59
CA ALA A 79 -1.72 13.27 7.41
C ALA A 79 -2.08 11.80 7.12
N GLY A 80 -3.36 11.50 6.93
CA GLY A 80 -3.81 10.16 6.53
C GLY A 80 -3.28 9.75 5.15
N ARG A 81 -3.35 10.68 4.19
CA ARG A 81 -2.88 10.47 2.82
C ARG A 81 -1.37 10.25 2.74
N THR A 82 -0.56 11.12 3.36
CA THR A 82 0.90 10.99 3.35
C THR A 82 1.36 9.66 3.95
N ARG A 83 0.69 9.19 5.02
CA ARG A 83 0.99 7.86 5.59
C ARG A 83 0.65 6.73 4.63
N ALA A 84 -0.48 6.80 3.95
CA ALA A 84 -0.87 5.80 2.96
C ALA A 84 0.07 5.79 1.75
N GLU A 85 0.48 6.96 1.26
CA GLU A 85 1.45 7.09 0.17
C GLU A 85 2.81 6.49 0.55
N ALA A 86 3.30 6.74 1.76
CA ALA A 86 4.54 6.13 2.26
C ALA A 86 4.46 4.60 2.32
N LEU A 87 3.32 4.03 2.71
CA LEU A 87 3.09 2.58 2.69
C LEU A 87 3.06 2.02 1.28
N VAL A 88 2.35 2.69 0.37
CA VAL A 88 2.29 2.28 -1.03
C VAL A 88 3.69 2.29 -1.64
N ALA A 89 4.53 3.28 -1.31
CA ALA A 89 5.92 3.31 -1.77
C ALA A 89 6.75 2.11 -1.27
N VAL A 90 6.54 1.66 -0.02
CA VAL A 90 7.20 0.45 0.50
C VAL A 90 6.72 -0.81 -0.23
N ILE A 91 5.41 -0.94 -0.47
CA ILE A 91 4.83 -2.07 -1.22
C ILE A 91 5.35 -2.08 -2.66
N ASP A 92 5.40 -0.92 -3.31
CA ASP A 92 5.89 -0.78 -4.68
C ASP A 92 7.41 -1.11 -4.76
N GLY A 93 8.18 -0.79 -3.71
CA GLY A 93 9.59 -1.20 -3.58
C GLY A 93 9.75 -2.73 -3.46
N GLU A 94 9.04 -3.38 -2.53
CA GLU A 94 9.07 -4.84 -2.37
C GLU A 94 8.61 -5.55 -3.66
N ARG A 95 7.60 -5.00 -4.32
CA ARG A 95 7.13 -5.51 -5.62
C ARG A 95 8.22 -5.44 -6.68
N ALA A 96 8.93 -4.31 -6.81
CA ALA A 96 9.99 -4.17 -7.82
C ALA A 96 11.14 -5.16 -7.58
N GLU A 97 11.52 -5.40 -6.33
CA GLU A 97 12.51 -6.42 -5.96
C GLU A 97 12.05 -7.83 -6.38
N LEU A 98 10.80 -8.18 -6.09
CA LEU A 98 10.22 -9.47 -6.46
C LEU A 98 10.04 -9.63 -7.97
N GLU A 99 9.70 -8.58 -8.71
CA GLU A 99 9.63 -8.59 -10.17
C GLU A 99 11.02 -8.83 -10.79
N SER A 100 12.06 -8.20 -10.23
CA SER A 100 13.46 -8.46 -10.61
C SER A 100 13.85 -9.91 -10.30
N GLU A 101 13.49 -10.42 -9.12
CA GLU A 101 13.75 -11.82 -8.74
C GLU A 101 13.04 -12.78 -9.72
N ALA A 102 11.77 -12.55 -10.02
CA ALA A 102 11.00 -13.36 -10.96
C ALA A 102 11.62 -13.37 -12.37
N ALA A 103 12.12 -12.23 -12.84
CA ALA A 103 12.83 -12.13 -14.11
C ALA A 103 14.14 -12.94 -14.08
N SER A 104 14.93 -12.83 -13.00
CA SER A 104 16.18 -13.58 -12.85
C SER A 104 15.94 -15.11 -12.81
N LEU A 105 14.89 -15.56 -12.13
CA LEU A 105 14.46 -16.96 -12.11
C LEU A 105 13.99 -17.43 -13.48
N GLY A 106 13.32 -16.56 -14.26
CA GLY A 106 12.96 -16.86 -15.64
C GLY A 106 14.18 -17.14 -16.52
N LEU A 107 15.24 -16.34 -16.39
CA LEU A 107 16.51 -16.57 -17.09
C LEU A 107 17.20 -17.86 -16.65
N LEU A 108 17.21 -18.14 -15.33
CA LEU A 108 17.78 -19.38 -14.81
C LEU A 108 17.04 -20.61 -15.35
N LEU A 109 15.71 -20.59 -15.37
CA LEU A 109 14.90 -21.68 -15.91
C LEU A 109 15.20 -21.89 -17.40
N ALA A 110 15.29 -20.83 -18.20
CA ALA A 110 15.66 -20.94 -19.60
C ALA A 110 17.06 -21.56 -19.80
N GLN A 111 18.02 -21.24 -18.94
CA GLN A 111 19.36 -21.86 -18.97
C GLN A 111 19.32 -23.34 -18.59
N LEU A 112 18.51 -23.71 -17.58
CA LEU A 112 18.33 -25.10 -17.17
C LEU A 112 17.62 -25.91 -18.26
N ASP A 113 16.60 -25.35 -18.91
CA ASP A 113 15.90 -25.97 -20.04
C ASP A 113 16.82 -26.20 -21.23
N ALA A 114 17.69 -25.22 -21.54
CA ALA A 114 18.71 -25.37 -22.57
C ALA A 114 19.71 -26.50 -22.24
N ARG A 115 20.11 -26.64 -20.97
CA ARG A 115 20.96 -27.75 -20.51
C ARG A 115 20.23 -29.10 -20.56
N HIS A 116 18.94 -29.12 -20.23
CA HIS A 116 18.10 -30.32 -20.28
C HIS A 116 17.89 -30.81 -21.71
N SER A 117 17.77 -29.87 -22.66
CA SER A 117 17.55 -30.14 -24.08
C SER A 117 18.85 -30.40 -24.85
N ALA A 118 20.02 -30.15 -24.24
CA ALA A 118 21.30 -30.38 -24.88
C ALA A 118 21.52 -31.89 -25.10
N PRO A 119 21.97 -32.32 -26.29
CA PRO A 119 22.28 -33.71 -26.54
C PRO A 119 23.42 -34.14 -25.62
N GLU A 120 23.15 -35.09 -24.72
CA GLU A 120 24.20 -35.70 -23.93
C GLU A 120 24.91 -36.78 -24.77
N PRO A 121 26.25 -36.81 -24.79
CA PRO A 121 26.99 -37.86 -25.46
C PRO A 121 26.67 -39.22 -24.82
N GLU A 122 26.61 -40.26 -25.65
CA GLU A 122 26.47 -41.63 -25.16
C GLU A 122 27.70 -42.00 -24.32
N PRO A 123 27.52 -42.58 -23.12
CA PRO A 123 28.65 -42.96 -22.29
C PRO A 123 29.46 -44.07 -22.99
N ASP A 124 30.73 -43.82 -23.22
CA ASP A 124 31.70 -44.77 -23.78
C ASP A 124 32.57 -45.39 -22.67
N ASP A 125 33.44 -46.34 -23.02
CA ASP A 125 34.30 -47.06 -22.08
C ASP A 125 35.78 -46.64 -22.16
N ALA A 126 36.10 -45.53 -22.83
CA ALA A 126 37.46 -45.01 -22.97
C ALA A 126 38.16 -44.82 -21.60
N ILE A 127 39.48 -44.86 -21.53
CA ILE A 127 40.22 -44.63 -20.27
C ILE A 127 40.49 -43.12 -20.15
N LEU A 128 39.88 -42.43 -19.18
CA LEU A 128 40.05 -40.97 -18.99
C LEU A 128 41.14 -40.60 -17.98
N GLY A 129 41.59 -41.54 -17.14
CA GLY A 129 42.58 -41.28 -16.11
C GLY A 129 43.41 -42.51 -15.71
N VAL A 130 44.54 -42.27 -15.03
CA VAL A 130 45.49 -43.31 -14.61
C VAL A 130 44.83 -44.35 -13.68
N GLY A 131 43.89 -43.92 -12.83
CA GLY A 131 43.14 -44.78 -11.92
C GLY A 131 42.13 -45.72 -12.61
N GLU A 132 41.81 -45.50 -13.89
CA GLU A 132 40.83 -46.31 -14.63
C GLU A 132 41.47 -47.46 -15.41
N ARG A 133 42.82 -47.51 -15.46
CA ARG A 133 43.59 -48.55 -16.19
C ARG A 133 43.40 -49.95 -15.64
N TYR A 134 42.99 -50.06 -14.38
CA TYR A 134 42.75 -51.33 -13.69
C TYR A 134 41.26 -51.68 -13.59
N SER A 135 40.36 -50.80 -14.04
CA SER A 135 38.91 -51.08 -14.07
C SER A 135 38.55 -51.85 -15.34
N THR A 136 37.51 -52.69 -15.27
CA THR A 136 36.97 -53.34 -16.47
C THR A 136 36.17 -52.34 -17.33
N PRO A 137 36.04 -52.55 -18.64
CA PRO A 137 35.17 -51.74 -19.50
C PRO A 137 33.74 -51.59 -18.97
N ALA A 138 33.16 -52.68 -18.46
CA ALA A 138 31.81 -52.70 -17.90
C ALA A 138 31.69 -51.81 -16.65
N GLU A 139 32.71 -51.82 -15.76
CA GLU A 139 32.74 -50.95 -14.57
C GLU A 139 32.82 -49.47 -14.95
N ARG A 140 33.66 -49.12 -15.93
CA ARG A 140 33.77 -47.72 -16.41
C ARG A 140 32.46 -47.22 -17.01
N LEU A 141 31.84 -48.05 -17.85
CA LEU A 141 30.56 -47.74 -18.47
C LEU A 141 29.44 -47.59 -17.42
N ALA A 142 29.38 -48.49 -16.44
CA ALA A 142 28.43 -48.40 -15.34
C ALA A 142 28.62 -47.10 -14.54
N ARG A 143 29.86 -46.74 -14.18
CA ARG A 143 30.17 -45.49 -13.47
C ARG A 143 29.70 -44.27 -14.25
N ARG A 144 29.96 -44.20 -15.55
CA ARG A 144 29.53 -43.08 -16.40
C ARG A 144 28.02 -42.95 -16.50
N ARG A 145 27.31 -44.09 -16.63
CA ARG A 145 25.84 -44.12 -16.57
C ARG A 145 25.31 -43.59 -15.24
N TRP A 146 25.93 -43.97 -14.13
CA TRP A 146 25.59 -43.44 -12.81
C TRP A 146 25.86 -41.93 -12.68
N GLU A 147 27.01 -41.46 -13.15
CA GLU A 147 27.35 -40.02 -13.16
C GLU A 147 26.39 -39.20 -14.03
N GLN A 148 26.02 -39.73 -15.21
CA GLN A 148 25.04 -39.12 -16.10
C GLN A 148 23.65 -39.07 -15.44
N ALA A 149 23.18 -40.18 -14.84
CA ALA A 149 21.94 -40.21 -14.09
C ALA A 149 21.96 -39.21 -12.91
N GLY A 150 23.08 -39.10 -12.20
CA GLY A 150 23.28 -38.13 -11.13
C GLY A 150 23.22 -36.68 -11.61
N ARG A 151 23.85 -36.36 -12.76
CA ARG A 151 23.76 -35.03 -13.39
C ARG A 151 22.32 -34.68 -13.78
N ARG A 152 21.60 -35.62 -14.41
CA ARG A 152 20.18 -35.43 -14.75
C ARG A 152 19.32 -35.20 -13.51
N ALA A 153 19.50 -36.00 -12.47
CA ALA A 153 18.76 -35.85 -11.22
C ALA A 153 18.99 -34.47 -10.57
N ARG A 154 20.23 -33.96 -10.60
CA ARG A 154 20.55 -32.60 -10.12
C ARG A 154 19.86 -31.53 -10.96
N LEU A 155 19.93 -31.62 -12.30
CA LEU A 155 19.25 -30.68 -13.19
C LEU A 155 17.73 -30.65 -12.93
N THR A 156 17.09 -31.81 -12.80
CA THR A 156 15.66 -31.89 -12.46
C THR A 156 15.36 -31.25 -11.10
N SER A 157 16.21 -31.51 -10.10
CA SER A 157 16.08 -30.90 -8.77
C SER A 157 16.19 -29.38 -8.85
N ASP A 158 17.20 -28.86 -9.56
CA ASP A 158 17.45 -27.43 -9.72
C ASP A 158 16.29 -26.74 -10.46
N THR A 159 15.78 -27.35 -11.53
CA THR A 159 14.61 -26.85 -12.26
C THR A 159 13.38 -26.78 -11.35
N SER A 160 13.07 -27.88 -10.66
CA SER A 160 11.89 -27.92 -9.77
C SER A 160 11.99 -26.91 -8.61
N GLY A 161 13.19 -26.70 -8.08
CA GLY A 161 13.47 -25.69 -7.06
C GLY A 161 13.28 -24.27 -7.58
N ALA A 162 13.83 -23.96 -8.76
CA ALA A 162 13.67 -22.65 -9.40
C ALA A 162 12.20 -22.36 -9.75
N GLU A 163 11.45 -23.35 -10.26
CA GLU A 163 10.02 -23.23 -10.54
C GLU A 163 9.19 -23.00 -9.27
N ALA A 164 9.48 -23.74 -8.20
CA ALA A 164 8.80 -23.56 -6.92
C ALA A 164 9.05 -22.15 -6.36
N ARG A 165 10.30 -21.67 -6.42
CA ARG A 165 10.65 -20.31 -6.01
C ARG A 165 9.94 -19.26 -6.86
N ARG A 166 9.92 -19.41 -8.19
CA ARG A 166 9.24 -18.49 -9.10
C ARG A 166 7.74 -18.42 -8.82
N ARG A 167 7.09 -19.56 -8.57
CA ARG A 167 5.67 -19.60 -8.17
C ARG A 167 5.42 -18.85 -6.87
N ALA A 168 6.26 -19.05 -5.86
CA ALA A 168 6.14 -18.34 -4.58
C ALA A 168 6.29 -16.82 -4.74
N VAL A 169 7.26 -16.37 -5.55
CA VAL A 169 7.47 -14.95 -5.86
C VAL A 169 6.24 -14.35 -6.55
N VAL A 170 5.71 -15.00 -7.59
CA VAL A 170 4.52 -14.54 -8.31
C VAL A 170 3.30 -14.46 -7.38
N GLN A 171 3.11 -15.46 -6.51
CA GLN A 171 2.03 -15.42 -5.51
C GLN A 171 2.20 -14.25 -4.54
N ARG A 172 3.42 -13.95 -4.08
CA ARG A 172 3.68 -12.80 -3.20
C ARG A 172 3.39 -11.47 -3.91
N ILE A 173 3.76 -11.32 -5.18
CA ILE A 173 3.41 -10.14 -5.98
C ILE A 173 1.89 -9.93 -6.01
N ALA A 174 1.11 -10.99 -6.27
CA ALA A 174 -0.35 -10.89 -6.28
C ALA A 174 -0.93 -10.48 -4.91
N VAL A 175 -0.34 -10.97 -3.81
CA VAL A 175 -0.71 -10.54 -2.45
C VAL A 175 -0.39 -9.06 -2.23
N LEU A 176 0.79 -8.59 -2.63
CA LEU A 176 1.18 -7.18 -2.53
C LEU A 176 0.26 -6.26 -3.34
N GLU A 177 -0.20 -6.69 -4.52
CA GLU A 177 -1.20 -5.94 -5.28
C GLU A 177 -2.52 -5.82 -4.51
N GLN A 178 -2.99 -6.91 -3.91
CA GLN A 178 -4.20 -6.90 -3.10
C GLN A 178 -4.04 -6.04 -1.84
N GLU A 179 -2.88 -6.09 -1.18
CA GLU A 179 -2.54 -5.23 -0.04
C GLU A 179 -2.55 -3.75 -0.47
N ARG A 180 -1.97 -3.40 -1.61
CA ARG A 180 -2.02 -2.03 -2.15
C ARG A 180 -3.45 -1.54 -2.35
N ARG A 181 -4.34 -2.38 -2.90
CA ARG A 181 -5.77 -2.04 -3.07
C ARG A 181 -6.48 -1.88 -1.72
N SER A 182 -6.20 -2.74 -0.76
CA SER A 182 -6.86 -2.71 0.55
C SER A 182 -6.48 -1.45 1.34
N HIS A 183 -5.22 -1.03 1.30
CA HIS A 183 -4.75 0.20 1.96
C HIS A 183 -5.42 1.44 1.40
N TRP A 184 -5.57 1.53 0.08
CA TRP A 184 -6.25 2.66 -0.56
C TRP A 184 -7.74 2.70 -0.22
N THR A 185 -8.42 1.54 -0.25
CA THR A 185 -9.82 1.43 0.16
C THR A 185 -10.02 1.89 1.61
N LEU A 186 -9.12 1.49 2.49
CA LEU A 186 -9.14 1.86 3.89
C LEU A 186 -8.89 3.36 4.09
N LEU A 187 -7.98 3.98 3.33
CA LEU A 187 -7.78 5.44 3.33
C LEU A 187 -9.09 6.16 2.95
N GLN A 188 -9.76 5.73 1.88
CA GLN A 188 -11.02 6.34 1.44
C GLN A 188 -12.13 6.20 2.49
N GLN A 189 -12.32 5.01 3.05
CA GLN A 189 -13.30 4.79 4.11
C GLN A 189 -13.00 5.67 5.33
N ARG A 190 -11.73 5.75 5.75
CA ARG A 190 -11.32 6.63 6.86
C ARG A 190 -11.58 8.10 6.56
N GLY A 191 -11.25 8.56 5.36
CA GLY A 191 -11.50 9.94 4.96
C GLY A 191 -13.00 10.28 4.92
N ARG A 192 -13.87 9.35 4.48
CA ARG A 192 -15.34 9.52 4.54
C ARG A 192 -15.86 9.60 5.97
N LEU A 193 -15.35 8.76 6.86
CA LEU A 193 -15.69 8.82 8.29
C LEU A 193 -15.22 10.12 8.95
N LEU A 194 -14.03 10.59 8.58
CA LEU A 194 -13.49 11.87 9.01
C LEU A 194 -14.37 13.02 8.51
N GLN A 195 -14.70 13.04 7.22
CA GLN A 195 -15.60 14.05 6.64
C GLN A 195 -16.94 14.08 7.37
N ALA A 196 -17.57 12.92 7.58
CA ALA A 196 -18.83 12.83 8.33
C ALA A 196 -18.69 13.30 9.79
N HIS A 197 -17.54 13.04 10.43
CA HIS A 197 -17.25 13.55 11.77
C HIS A 197 -17.19 15.08 11.80
N TYR A 198 -16.41 15.70 10.91
CA TYR A 198 -16.27 17.16 10.86
C TYR A 198 -17.55 17.84 10.36
N GLN A 199 -18.31 17.23 9.47
CA GLN A 199 -19.64 17.71 9.08
C GLN A 199 -20.61 17.76 10.26
N ARG A 200 -20.58 16.76 11.15
CA ARG A 200 -21.40 16.77 12.38
C ARG A 200 -20.97 17.86 13.35
N ARG A 201 -19.67 18.13 13.47
CA ARG A 201 -19.13 19.23 14.28
C ARG A 201 -19.60 20.58 13.74
N ALA A 202 -19.44 20.81 12.44
CA ALA A 202 -19.93 22.01 11.75
C ALA A 202 -21.43 22.21 11.96
N GLY A 203 -22.24 21.15 11.77
CA GLY A 203 -23.69 21.21 11.99
C GLY A 203 -24.11 21.43 13.44
N THR A 204 -23.31 21.01 14.42
CA THR A 204 -23.60 21.29 15.83
C THR A 204 -23.35 22.76 16.14
N TYR A 205 -22.23 23.29 15.65
CA TYR A 205 -21.88 24.70 15.76
C TYR A 205 -22.94 25.58 15.09
N THR A 206 -23.34 25.31 13.83
CA THR A 206 -24.30 26.17 13.13
C THR A 206 -25.69 26.16 13.78
N ARG A 207 -26.19 25.00 14.23
CA ARG A 207 -27.44 24.92 15.00
C ARG A 207 -27.38 25.71 16.32
N ALA A 208 -26.20 25.74 16.96
CA ALA A 208 -25.97 26.53 18.16
C ALA A 208 -25.75 28.02 17.86
N MET A 209 -25.59 28.40 16.59
CA MET A 209 -25.54 29.77 16.11
C MET A 209 -26.93 30.27 15.67
N GLU A 210 -27.83 29.40 15.18
CA GLU A 210 -29.19 29.75 14.69
C GLU A 210 -30.09 30.47 15.72
N ARG A 211 -30.71 31.59 15.35
CA ARG A 211 -31.72 32.25 16.20
C ARG A 211 -33.12 31.78 15.84
N ARG A 212 -33.56 30.67 16.45
CA ARG A 212 -34.87 30.05 16.18
C ARG A 212 -36.08 30.97 16.39
N ARG A 213 -35.99 31.97 17.27
CA ARG A 213 -37.08 32.93 17.54
C ARG A 213 -37.21 34.01 16.46
N GLU A 214 -36.18 34.22 15.65
CA GLU A 214 -36.11 35.26 14.61
C GLU A 214 -36.27 34.67 13.19
N GLY A 215 -36.60 33.37 13.08
CA GLY A 215 -36.84 32.69 11.80
C GLY A 215 -35.59 32.38 10.97
N GLN A 216 -34.39 32.79 11.41
CA GLN A 216 -33.14 32.52 10.71
C GLN A 216 -32.73 31.05 10.80
N ARG A 217 -32.69 30.36 9.66
CA ARG A 217 -32.14 29.00 9.52
C ARG A 217 -30.77 29.09 8.86
N LEU A 218 -29.78 28.47 9.48
CA LEU A 218 -28.40 28.55 9.03
C LEU A 218 -27.94 27.18 8.54
N THR A 219 -27.48 27.12 7.30
CA THR A 219 -26.98 25.88 6.73
C THR A 219 -25.51 25.69 7.10
N ALA A 220 -25.17 24.50 7.59
CA ALA A 220 -23.77 24.14 7.84
C ALA A 220 -23.01 24.06 6.51
N PRO A 221 -21.80 24.65 6.40
CA PRO A 221 -20.98 24.46 5.22
C PRO A 221 -20.67 22.97 5.03
N ALA A 222 -20.62 22.54 3.77
CA ALA A 222 -20.18 21.19 3.44
C ALA A 222 -18.67 21.10 3.59
N MET A 223 -18.18 20.12 4.35
CA MET A 223 -16.74 19.84 4.45
C MET A 223 -16.23 19.38 3.07
N PRO A 224 -15.16 19.99 2.53
CA PRO A 224 -14.70 19.71 1.17
C PRO A 224 -14.26 18.24 1.04
N ALA A 225 -14.74 17.54 0.02
CA ALA A 225 -14.25 16.20 -0.30
C ALA A 225 -13.19 16.31 -1.41
N PRO A 226 -11.93 15.94 -1.16
CA PRO A 226 -10.96 15.84 -2.24
C PRO A 226 -11.42 14.79 -3.28
N ALA A 227 -11.13 15.03 -4.56
CA ALA A 227 -11.55 14.13 -5.65
C ALA A 227 -11.15 12.65 -5.42
N TRP A 228 -9.95 12.41 -4.87
CA TRP A 228 -9.43 11.07 -4.59
C TRP A 228 -10.23 10.28 -3.54
N LEU A 229 -11.05 10.96 -2.72
CA LEU A 229 -11.92 10.32 -1.72
C LEU A 229 -13.11 9.59 -2.38
N GLY A 230 -13.53 10.06 -3.56
CA GLY A 230 -14.59 9.50 -4.38
C GLY A 230 -14.09 8.68 -5.58
N ALA A 231 -12.81 8.79 -5.95
CA ALA A 231 -12.23 8.11 -7.11
C ALA A 231 -12.26 6.57 -6.96
N GLU A 232 -12.52 5.85 -8.05
CA GLU A 232 -12.30 4.41 -8.09
C GLU A 232 -10.80 4.09 -8.09
N LEU A 233 -10.48 2.91 -7.59
CA LEU A 233 -9.12 2.47 -7.33
C LEU A 233 -8.41 2.16 -8.67
N GLY A 234 -7.81 3.20 -9.26
CA GLY A 234 -7.21 3.16 -10.60
C GLY A 234 -7.13 4.54 -11.27
N ASP A 235 -7.99 5.48 -10.83
CA ASP A 235 -8.10 6.83 -11.43
C ASP A 235 -7.23 7.89 -10.75
N VAL A 236 -6.53 7.57 -9.67
CA VAL A 236 -5.53 8.50 -9.12
C VAL A 236 -4.30 8.39 -10.02
N PRO A 237 -3.95 9.44 -10.79
CA PRO A 237 -2.75 9.40 -11.62
C PRO A 237 -1.58 9.09 -10.69
N ARG A 238 -0.78 8.08 -11.06
CA ARG A 238 0.55 7.90 -10.48
C ARG A 238 1.19 9.30 -10.44
N PRO A 239 1.78 9.76 -9.32
CA PRO A 239 2.64 10.92 -9.41
C PRO A 239 3.65 10.59 -10.51
N SER A 240 3.59 11.36 -11.60
CA SER A 240 4.44 11.16 -12.76
C SER A 240 5.84 11.60 -12.35
N GLY A 241 6.49 10.75 -11.56
CA GLY A 241 7.92 10.80 -11.31
C GLY A 241 8.57 10.25 -12.57
N ALA A 242 9.11 11.18 -13.36
CA ALA A 242 9.75 10.94 -14.63
C ALA A 242 10.71 9.74 -14.61
N ILE A 243 10.31 8.65 -15.27
CA ILE A 243 11.22 7.76 -16.00
C ILE A 243 10.54 7.45 -17.34
N SER A 244 10.44 8.49 -18.18
CA SER A 244 10.21 8.34 -19.62
C SER A 244 11.32 9.09 -20.32
N ALA A 245 12.42 8.38 -20.57
CA ALA A 245 13.41 8.68 -21.62
C ALA A 245 14.46 7.56 -21.64
N ALA A 246 14.18 6.47 -22.36
CA ALA A 246 15.17 5.63 -23.08
C ALA A 246 14.53 4.33 -23.59
N ALA A 247 13.59 4.40 -24.55
CA ALA A 247 13.22 3.22 -25.35
C ALA A 247 12.67 3.58 -26.75
N SER A 248 12.98 4.77 -27.27
CA SER A 248 12.66 5.15 -28.64
C SER A 248 13.61 6.23 -29.13
N ALA A 249 14.89 5.88 -29.32
CA ALA A 249 15.80 6.52 -30.27
C ALA A 249 17.11 5.71 -30.32
N ALA A 250 17.46 5.29 -31.54
CA ALA A 250 18.68 4.59 -31.99
C ALA A 250 18.73 3.07 -31.75
#